data_AF-A0ABD6X8Z1-F1
#
_entry.id   AF-A0ABD6X8Z1-F1
#
_cell.length_a   1.000
_cell.length_b   1.000
_cell.length_c   1.000
_cell.angle_alpha   90.00
_cell.angle_beta   90.00
_cell.angle_gamma   90.00
#
_symmetry.space_group_name_H-M   'P 1'
#
loop_
_entity.id
_entity.type
_entity.pdbx_description
1 polymer ?
#
loop_
_entity_poly.entity_id
_entity_poly.type
_entity_poly.pdbx_seq_one_letter_code
_entity_poly.pdbx_strand_id
1 'polypeptide(L)'
;MYTGKILKDTSKLSGKERPWREKKLDSLTYSQYLEVLNFKKANRVKDCGDVLQFAMTDDGMKLYQTWFCHSRLCPLCSWRRTLKNSYELQQILDVANSKYPKAIYLFLTLTEENSQLGELKVNLKKMNGSIRRLMQYRKVAKNLIGYVRSSEVTVN
;
A
#
# COMPACT_ATOMS: atom_id res chain seq x y z
N MET A 1 -21.19 -2.43 28.14
CA MET A 1 -21.66 -1.04 28.01
C MET A 1 -20.83 -0.34 26.94
N TYR A 2 -21.46 0.13 25.87
CA TYR A 2 -20.83 1.01 24.88
C TYR A 2 -20.66 2.38 25.53
N THR A 3 -19.43 2.86 25.69
CA THR A 3 -19.12 4.10 26.43
C THR A 3 -19.35 5.37 25.60
N GLY A 4 -19.78 5.26 24.33
CA GLY A 4 -19.97 6.40 23.42
C GLY A 4 -18.69 7.12 22.99
N LYS A 5 -17.52 6.73 23.54
CA LYS A 5 -16.23 7.33 23.17
C LYS A 5 -15.79 6.84 21.80
N ILE A 6 -15.61 7.79 20.88
CA ILE A 6 -15.02 7.54 19.56
C ILE A 6 -13.52 7.36 19.73
N LEU A 7 -12.99 6.19 19.32
CA LEU A 7 -11.55 5.94 19.27
C LEU A 7 -10.93 6.79 18.17
N LYS A 8 -9.86 7.52 18.50
CA LYS A 8 -9.07 8.31 17.54
C LYS A 8 -7.72 7.63 17.31
N ASP A 9 -7.42 7.39 16.05
CA ASP A 9 -6.11 6.88 15.62
C ASP A 9 -5.33 8.01 14.95
N THR A 10 -4.25 8.43 15.58
CA THR A 10 -3.36 9.50 15.10
C THR A 10 -1.99 8.94 14.76
N SER A 11 -1.41 9.43 13.67
CA SER A 11 -0.02 9.16 13.31
C SER A 11 0.91 9.64 14.43
N LYS A 12 1.76 8.77 14.96
CA LYS A 12 2.78 9.14 15.96
C LYS A 12 3.83 10.12 15.40
N LEU A 13 4.04 10.10 14.08
CA LEU A 13 5.04 10.95 13.41
C LEU A 13 4.50 12.35 13.11
N SER A 14 3.28 12.44 12.57
CA SER A 14 2.71 13.71 12.09
C SER A 14 1.63 14.30 12.98
N GLY A 15 1.15 13.57 13.99
CA GLY A 15 0.03 13.95 14.85
C GLY A 15 -1.34 13.96 14.14
N LYS A 16 -1.37 13.79 12.81
CA LYS A 16 -2.60 13.82 12.02
C LYS A 16 -3.45 12.58 12.25
N GLU A 17 -4.76 12.77 12.29
CA GLU A 17 -5.74 11.67 12.33
C GLU A 17 -5.63 10.83 11.06
N ARG A 18 -5.69 9.50 11.22
CA ARG A 18 -5.63 8.58 10.10
C ARG A 18 -6.96 8.60 9.33
N PRO A 19 -6.95 8.66 7.99
CA PRO A 19 -8.15 8.84 7.17
C PRO A 19 -8.98 7.56 7.01
N TRP A 20 -9.30 6.87 8.11
CA TRP A 20 -10.07 5.62 8.09
C TRP A 20 -11.44 5.77 7.40
N ARG A 21 -12.15 6.86 7.71
CA ARG A 21 -13.46 7.17 7.12
C ARG A 21 -13.36 7.38 5.61
N GLU A 22 -12.41 8.18 5.16
CA GLU A 22 -12.18 8.45 3.73
C GLU A 22 -11.88 7.13 3.00
N LYS A 23 -10.93 6.33 3.50
CA LYS A 23 -10.57 5.06 2.87
C LYS A 23 -11.69 4.02 2.91
N LYS A 24 -12.60 4.10 3.89
CA LYS A 24 -13.83 3.30 3.89
C LYS A 24 -14.80 3.77 2.82
N LEU A 25 -15.06 5.07 2.71
CA LEU A 25 -15.92 5.64 1.66
C LEU A 25 -15.41 5.28 0.26
N ASP A 26 -14.11 5.47 0.00
CA ASP A 26 -13.46 5.08 -1.27
C ASP A 26 -13.67 3.58 -1.56
N SER A 27 -13.61 2.73 -0.53
CA SER A 27 -13.83 1.29 -0.71
C SER A 27 -15.28 0.93 -1.06
N LEU A 28 -16.25 1.70 -0.57
CA LEU A 28 -17.66 1.55 -0.93
C LEU A 28 -17.88 1.99 -2.39
N THR A 29 -17.32 3.13 -2.80
CA THR A 29 -17.35 3.57 -4.21
C THR A 29 -16.70 2.54 -5.12
N TYR A 30 -15.53 2.01 -4.75
CA TYR A 30 -14.89 0.95 -5.50
C TYR A 30 -15.76 -0.33 -5.57
N SER A 31 -16.46 -0.67 -4.48
CA SER A 31 -17.37 -1.83 -4.49
C SER A 31 -18.56 -1.65 -5.44
N GLN A 32 -19.09 -0.43 -5.57
CA GLN A 32 -20.15 -0.11 -6.53
C GLN A 32 -19.68 -0.28 -7.97
N TYR A 33 -18.46 0.19 -8.31
CA TYR A 33 -17.90 -0.06 -9.64
C TYR A 33 -17.72 -1.54 -9.93
N LEU A 34 -17.27 -2.32 -8.94
CA LEU A 34 -17.13 -3.76 -9.08
C LEU A 34 -18.48 -4.45 -9.29
N GLU A 35 -19.54 -3.98 -8.64
CA GLU A 35 -20.90 -4.49 -8.80
C GLU A 35 -21.44 -4.21 -10.20
N VAL A 36 -21.32 -2.97 -10.69
CA VAL A 36 -21.70 -2.58 -12.06
C VAL A 36 -20.95 -3.41 -13.11
N LEU A 37 -19.66 -3.67 -12.86
CA LEU A 37 -18.81 -4.49 -13.74
C LEU A 37 -18.95 -6.01 -13.50
N ASN A 38 -19.91 -6.44 -12.65
CA ASN A 38 -20.19 -7.85 -12.33
C ASN A 38 -18.99 -8.66 -11.79
N PHE A 39 -18.08 -8.00 -11.06
CA PHE A 39 -17.01 -8.70 -10.35
C PHE A 39 -17.49 -9.33 -9.05
N LYS A 40 -17.34 -10.66 -8.93
CA LYS A 40 -17.70 -11.46 -7.73
C LYS A 40 -17.19 -10.94 -6.38
N LYS A 41 -16.13 -10.14 -6.38
CA LYS A 41 -15.50 -9.60 -5.16
C LYS A 41 -16.17 -8.31 -4.63
N ALA A 42 -17.19 -7.78 -5.31
CA ALA A 42 -17.86 -6.53 -4.93
C ALA A 42 -18.31 -6.54 -3.46
N ASN A 43 -19.10 -7.54 -3.05
CA ASN A 43 -19.59 -7.67 -1.67
C ASN A 43 -18.45 -7.75 -0.66
N ARG A 44 -17.41 -8.55 -0.95
CA ARG A 44 -16.24 -8.65 -0.04
C ARG A 44 -15.53 -7.31 0.15
N VAL A 45 -15.44 -6.50 -0.92
CA VAL A 45 -14.84 -5.16 -0.85
C VAL A 45 -15.74 -4.20 -0.08
N LYS A 46 -17.06 -4.27 -0.31
CA LYS A 46 -18.08 -3.49 0.41
C LYS A 46 -17.96 -3.70 1.92
N ASP A 47 -17.90 -4.96 2.34
CA ASP A 47 -17.88 -5.37 3.76
C ASP A 47 -16.50 -5.20 4.43
N CYS A 48 -15.50 -4.71 3.68
CA CYS A 48 -14.12 -4.64 4.13
C CYS A 48 -13.99 -3.68 5.31
N GLY A 49 -13.53 -4.20 6.46
CA GLY A 49 -13.30 -3.41 7.68
C GLY A 49 -14.57 -2.93 8.38
N ASP A 50 -15.74 -3.54 8.14
CA ASP A 50 -16.99 -3.16 8.81
C ASP A 50 -17.04 -3.57 10.27
N VAL A 51 -16.49 -4.74 10.58
CA VAL A 51 -16.46 -5.26 11.95
C VAL A 51 -15.05 -5.10 12.51
N LEU A 52 -14.94 -4.27 13.54
CA LEU A 52 -13.71 -4.05 14.32
C LEU A 52 -13.96 -4.53 15.75
N GLN A 53 -13.22 -5.54 16.17
CA GLN A 53 -13.25 -6.05 17.54
C GLN A 53 -11.99 -5.58 18.26
N PHE A 54 -12.20 -4.90 19.38
CA PHE A 54 -11.13 -4.41 20.23
C PHE A 54 -11.08 -5.21 21.53
N ALA A 55 -9.87 -5.46 22.02
CA ALA A 55 -9.63 -6.07 23.32
C ALA A 55 -8.86 -5.10 24.21
N MET A 56 -9.12 -5.17 25.52
CA MET A 56 -8.31 -4.44 26.50
C MET A 56 -6.98 -5.18 26.69
N THR A 57 -5.88 -4.46 26.57
CA THR A 57 -4.52 -4.93 26.88
C THR A 57 -3.89 -4.03 27.94
N ASP A 58 -2.73 -4.41 28.47
CA ASP A 58 -2.00 -3.60 29.46
C ASP A 58 -1.67 -2.18 28.94
N ASP A 59 -1.43 -2.06 27.63
CA ASP A 59 -1.18 -0.78 26.94
C ASP A 59 -2.48 -0.07 26.50
N GLY A 60 -3.64 -0.53 26.96
CA GLY A 60 -4.96 0.00 26.60
C GLY A 60 -5.70 -0.81 25.53
N MET A 61 -6.74 -0.20 24.95
CA MET A 61 -7.62 -0.87 23.98
C MET A 61 -6.95 -1.00 22.61
N LYS A 62 -6.72 -2.23 22.15
CA LYS A 62 -6.08 -2.54 20.87
C LYS A 62 -7.04 -3.28 19.94
N LEU A 63 -6.88 -3.06 18.64
CA LEU A 63 -7.62 -3.81 17.62
C LEU A 63 -7.18 -5.27 17.67
N TYR A 64 -8.11 -6.16 18.04
CA TYR A 64 -7.87 -7.58 18.21
C TYR A 64 -8.21 -8.35 16.92
N GLN A 65 -9.38 -8.06 16.33
CA GLN A 65 -9.86 -8.78 15.15
C GLN A 65 -10.65 -7.87 14.22
N THR A 66 -10.50 -8.12 12.93
CA THR A 66 -11.20 -7.41 11.86
C THR A 66 -11.08 -8.21 10.56
N TRP A 67 -12.06 -8.04 9.67
CA TRP A 67 -12.10 -8.74 8.39
C TRP A 67 -11.79 -7.79 7.24
N PHE A 68 -10.72 -8.09 6.51
CA PHE A 68 -10.31 -7.32 5.34
C PHE A 68 -10.45 -8.14 4.07
N CYS A 69 -10.79 -7.48 2.96
CA CYS A 69 -11.00 -8.17 1.69
C CYS A 69 -9.70 -8.61 1.00
N HIS A 70 -8.57 -8.01 1.37
CA HIS A 70 -7.24 -8.17 0.76
C HIS A 70 -7.17 -7.94 -0.75
N SER A 71 -8.23 -7.37 -1.35
CA SER A 71 -8.25 -6.99 -2.77
C SER A 71 -7.21 -5.90 -3.03
N ARG A 72 -6.40 -6.11 -4.08
CA ARG A 72 -5.26 -5.24 -4.42
C ARG A 72 -5.65 -3.76 -4.59
N LEU A 73 -6.83 -3.51 -5.16
CA LEU A 73 -7.33 -2.16 -5.44
C LEU A 73 -8.35 -1.68 -4.41
N CYS A 74 -8.63 -2.43 -3.34
CA CYS A 74 -9.44 -1.91 -2.25
C CYS A 74 -8.68 -0.78 -1.55
N PRO A 75 -9.21 0.45 -1.51
CA PRO A 75 -8.54 1.61 -0.93
C PRO A 75 -8.12 1.40 0.53
N LEU A 76 -9.00 0.79 1.35
CA LEU A 76 -8.70 0.48 2.75
C LEU A 76 -7.55 -0.52 2.89
N CYS A 77 -7.57 -1.63 2.14
CA CYS A 77 -6.51 -2.65 2.18
C CYS A 77 -5.19 -2.13 1.59
N SER A 78 -5.26 -1.39 0.50
CA SER A 78 -4.09 -0.81 -0.18
C SER A 78 -3.39 0.19 0.74
N TRP A 79 -4.14 1.13 1.32
CA TRP A 79 -3.60 2.11 2.26
C TRP A 79 -2.99 1.45 3.51
N ARG A 80 -3.67 0.47 4.12
CA ARG A 80 -3.09 -0.29 5.24
C ARG A 80 -1.80 -1.01 4.87
N ARG A 81 -1.72 -1.57 3.66
CA ARG A 81 -0.49 -2.18 3.16
C ARG A 81 0.62 -1.14 2.98
N THR A 82 0.31 0.05 2.49
CA THR A 82 1.28 1.16 2.41
C THR A 82 1.83 1.51 3.78
N LEU A 83 0.98 1.64 4.80
CA LEU A 83 1.42 1.91 6.17
C LEU A 83 2.38 0.83 6.70
N LYS A 84 2.06 -0.44 6.47
CA LYS A 84 2.93 -1.56 6.84
C LYS A 84 4.26 -1.50 6.10
N ASN A 85 4.22 -1.34 4.78
CA ASN A 85 5.41 -1.29 3.93
C ASN A 85 6.32 -0.13 4.31
N SER A 86 5.77 1.04 4.66
CA SER A 86 6.55 2.20 5.13
C SER A 86 7.28 1.89 6.44
N TYR A 87 6.61 1.20 7.37
CA TYR A 87 7.23 0.79 8.63
C TYR A 87 8.36 -0.22 8.42
N GLU A 88 8.13 -1.27 7.62
CA GLU A 88 9.15 -2.26 7.28
C GLU A 88 10.32 -1.62 6.51
N LEU A 89 10.04 -0.70 5.59
CA LEU A 89 11.05 0.04 4.85
C LEU A 89 11.92 0.88 5.78
N GLN A 90 11.32 1.57 6.76
CA GLN A 90 12.07 2.37 7.73
C GLN A 90 13.09 1.50 8.48
N GLN A 91 12.67 0.33 8.98
CA GLN A 91 13.58 -0.61 9.65
C GLN A 91 14.72 -1.08 8.74
N ILE A 92 14.43 -1.39 7.48
CA ILE A 92 15.44 -1.79 6.50
C ILE A 92 16.44 -0.65 6.26
N LEU A 93 15.94 0.59 6.15
CA LEU A 93 16.78 1.78 5.94
C LEU A 93 17.68 2.07 7.15
N ASP A 94 17.17 1.90 8.38
CA ASP A 94 17.97 2.10 9.61
C ASP A 94 19.18 1.15 9.63
N VAL A 95 18.97 -0.11 9.27
CA VAL A 95 20.05 -1.10 9.15
C VAL A 95 20.98 -0.79 7.97
N ALA A 96 20.43 -0.39 6.81
CA ALA A 96 21.21 -0.06 5.62
C ALA A 96 22.13 1.14 5.85
N ASN A 97 21.64 2.19 6.52
CA ASN A 97 22.41 3.38 6.89
C ASN A 97 23.60 3.04 7.79
N SER A 98 23.38 2.14 8.75
CA SER A 98 24.42 1.69 9.67
C SER A 98 25.48 0.83 8.97
N LYS A 99 25.05 -0.06 8.07
CA LYS A 99 25.95 -0.99 7.35
C LYS A 99 26.70 -0.34 6.20
N TYR A 100 26.10 0.65 5.54
CA TYR A 100 26.63 1.31 4.35
C TYR A 100 26.57 2.84 4.48
N PRO A 101 27.35 3.45 5.39
CA PRO A 101 27.25 4.88 5.70
C PRO A 101 27.64 5.81 4.54
N LYS A 102 28.37 5.29 3.54
CA LYS A 102 28.74 6.03 2.32
C LYS A 102 27.80 5.79 1.14
N ALA A 103 26.73 5.00 1.33
CA ALA A 103 25.76 4.74 0.28
C ALA A 103 24.97 6.02 -0.05
N ILE A 104 24.55 6.14 -1.31
CA ILE A 104 23.74 7.25 -1.80
C ILE A 104 22.37 6.70 -2.19
N TYR A 105 21.32 7.33 -1.71
CA TYR A 105 19.96 7.03 -2.12
C TYR A 105 19.64 7.72 -3.45
N LEU A 106 19.13 6.95 -4.40
CA LEU A 106 18.66 7.45 -5.69
C LEU A 106 17.14 7.29 -5.75
N PHE A 107 16.45 8.42 -5.90
CA PHE A 107 15.02 8.41 -6.23
C PHE A 107 14.87 8.45 -7.75
N LEU A 108 14.36 7.36 -8.32
CA LEU A 108 14.25 7.17 -9.76
C LEU A 108 12.79 6.91 -10.14
N THR A 109 12.22 7.81 -10.94
CA THR A 109 10.90 7.63 -11.57
C THR A 109 11.10 7.31 -13.05
N LEU A 110 10.58 6.17 -13.48
CA LEU A 110 10.53 5.79 -14.89
C LEU A 110 9.07 5.71 -15.31
N THR A 111 8.74 6.33 -16.44
CA THR A 111 7.39 6.35 -17.00
C THR A 111 7.39 5.73 -18.39
N GLU A 112 6.27 5.14 -18.76
CA GLU A 112 5.97 4.70 -20.13
C GLU A 112 4.83 5.57 -20.67
N GLU A 113 4.68 5.62 -21.98
CA GLU A 113 3.53 6.25 -22.62
C GLU A 113 2.21 5.61 -22.14
N ASN A 114 1.11 6.36 -22.33
CA ASN A 114 -0.21 5.90 -21.93
C ASN A 114 -0.53 4.57 -22.64
N SER A 115 -0.93 3.57 -21.85
CA SER A 115 -1.30 2.27 -22.40
C SER A 115 -2.64 2.36 -23.12
N GLN A 116 -2.73 1.75 -24.30
CA GLN A 116 -4.01 1.59 -24.99
C GLN A 116 -4.94 0.67 -24.19
N LEU A 117 -6.24 0.73 -24.49
CA LEU A 117 -7.25 -0.08 -23.82
C LEU A 117 -6.92 -1.58 -23.97
N GLY A 118 -6.82 -2.28 -22.85
CA GLY A 118 -6.49 -3.71 -22.82
C GLY A 118 -4.99 -4.05 -22.79
N GLU A 119 -4.11 -3.09 -23.09
CA GLU A 119 -2.65 -3.33 -23.16
C GLU A 119 -1.92 -3.15 -21.83
N LEU A 120 -2.56 -2.53 -20.83
CA LEU A 120 -1.95 -2.21 -19.54
C LEU A 120 -1.20 -3.40 -18.92
N LYS A 121 -1.79 -4.59 -18.94
CA LYS A 121 -1.16 -5.80 -18.39
C LYS A 121 0.12 -6.17 -19.12
N VAL A 122 0.14 -6.02 -20.44
CA VAL A 122 1.30 -6.31 -21.30
C VAL A 122 2.40 -5.28 -21.05
N ASN A 123 2.06 -4.00 -21.02
CA ASN A 123 3.00 -2.91 -20.80
C ASN A 123 3.61 -2.97 -19.40
N LEU A 124 2.80 -3.23 -18.36
CA LEU A 124 3.32 -3.50 -17.01
C LEU A 124 4.29 -4.69 -16.98
N LYS A 125 4.03 -5.77 -17.74
CA LYS A 125 4.96 -6.92 -17.83
C LYS A 125 6.26 -6.52 -18.54
N LYS A 126 6.19 -5.77 -19.63
CA LYS A 126 7.35 -5.24 -20.36
C LYS A 126 8.18 -4.33 -19.46
N MET A 127 7.57 -3.36 -18.80
CA MET A 127 8.20 -2.44 -17.85
C MET A 127 8.92 -3.19 -16.72
N ASN A 128 8.26 -4.18 -16.09
CA ASN A 128 8.90 -5.04 -15.08
C ASN A 128 10.13 -5.79 -15.62
N GLY A 129 10.05 -6.30 -16.86
CA GLY A 129 11.17 -6.94 -17.53
C GLY A 129 12.32 -5.97 -17.82
N SER A 130 12.01 -4.75 -18.27
CA SER A 130 12.98 -3.69 -18.52
C SER A 130 13.72 -3.26 -17.26
N ILE A 131 13.00 -3.08 -16.13
CA ILE A 131 13.62 -2.81 -14.82
C ILE A 131 14.56 -3.95 -14.42
N ARG A 132 14.12 -5.21 -14.54
CA ARG A 132 14.98 -6.36 -14.22
C ARG A 132 16.26 -6.34 -15.04
N ARG A 133 16.16 -6.09 -16.35
CA ARG A 133 17.34 -5.98 -17.22
C ARG A 133 18.24 -4.82 -16.81
N LEU A 134 17.67 -3.64 -16.51
CA LEU A 134 18.41 -2.48 -16.02
C LEU A 134 19.27 -2.82 -14.79
N MET A 135 18.70 -3.52 -13.82
CA MET A 135 19.41 -3.92 -12.60
C MET A 135 20.49 -4.98 -12.83
N GLN A 136 20.42 -5.72 -13.95
CA GLN A 136 21.41 -6.72 -14.34
C GLN A 136 22.58 -6.15 -15.16
N TYR A 137 22.51 -4.90 -15.64
CA TYR A 137 23.65 -4.29 -16.33
C TYR A 137 24.87 -4.27 -15.41
N ARG A 138 26.03 -4.69 -15.92
CA ARG A 138 27.27 -4.84 -15.14
C ARG A 138 27.62 -3.60 -14.32
N LYS A 139 27.45 -2.39 -14.88
CA LYS A 139 27.71 -1.13 -14.16
C LYS A 139 26.72 -0.90 -13.01
N VAL A 140 25.44 -1.23 -13.19
CA VAL A 140 24.41 -1.08 -12.16
C VAL A 140 24.62 -2.14 -11.09
N ALA A 141 24.64 -3.42 -11.46
CA ALA A 141 24.78 -4.55 -10.54
C ALA A 141 26.03 -4.46 -9.65
N LYS A 142 27.15 -3.94 -10.18
CA LYS A 142 28.39 -3.76 -9.40
C LYS A 142 28.26 -2.68 -8.31
N ASN A 143 27.47 -1.64 -8.54
CA ASN A 143 27.38 -0.47 -7.64
C ASN A 143 26.08 -0.43 -6.83
N LEU A 144 25.11 -1.31 -7.14
CA LEU A 144 23.81 -1.35 -6.48
C LEU A 144 23.88 -2.24 -5.22
N ILE A 145 23.67 -1.64 -4.06
CA ILE A 145 23.57 -2.36 -2.78
C ILE A 145 22.19 -3.05 -2.67
N GLY A 146 21.14 -2.33 -3.07
CA GLY A 146 19.76 -2.81 -3.03
C GLY A 146 18.81 -1.74 -3.56
N TYR A 147 17.55 -2.13 -3.78
CA TYR A 147 16.51 -1.20 -4.21
C TYR A 147 15.13 -1.68 -3.76
N VAL A 148 14.23 -0.73 -3.58
CA VAL A 148 12.80 -0.95 -3.42
C VAL A 148 12.10 -0.29 -4.60
N ARG A 149 11.03 -0.92 -5.09
CA ARG A 149 10.27 -0.42 -6.23
C ARG A 149 8.78 -0.42 -5.93
N SER A 150 8.09 0.58 -6.46
CA SER A 150 6.64 0.62 -6.56
C SER A 150 6.24 0.81 -8.03
N SER A 151 5.04 0.39 -8.40
CA SER A 151 4.46 0.67 -9.71
C SER A 151 3.16 1.43 -9.48
N GLU A 152 3.10 2.63 -10.03
CA GLU A 152 1.95 3.51 -10.00
C GLU A 152 1.23 3.45 -11.35
N VAL A 153 -0.10 3.53 -11.32
CA VAL A 153 -0.93 3.63 -12.53
C VAL A 153 -1.82 4.83 -12.33
N THR A 154 -1.64 5.83 -13.18
CA THR A 154 -2.45 7.05 -13.21
C THR A 154 -3.48 6.92 -14.32
N VAL A 155 -4.73 7.29 -14.02
CA VAL A 155 -5.81 7.38 -15.01
C VAL A 155 -6.12 8.86 -15.14
N ASN A 156 -5.98 9.41 -16.36
CA ASN A 156 -6.34 10.78 -16.70
C ASN A 156 -7.78 10.86 -17.18
#